data_AF-A0A3D8H105-F1
#
_entry.id   AF-A0A3D8H105-F1
#
_cell.length_a   1.000
_cell.length_b   1.000
_cell.length_c   1.000
_cell.angle_alpha   90.00
_cell.angle_beta   90.00
_cell.angle_gamma   90.00
#
_symmetry.space_group_name_H-M   'P 1'
#
loop_
_entity.id
_entity.type
_entity.pdbx_description
1 polymer ?
#
loop_
_entity_poly.entity_id
_entity_poly.type
_entity_poly.pdbx_seq_one_letter_code
_entity_poly.pdbx_strand_id
1 'polypeptide(L)'
;MSEFEEILPAHSAAIYREFQAGRVIVRDVWDSNRSELRANPLYNLLYNHLSHFRTFYEHLGSELVFNETGAFFFLKESSEEENEEHDENAFRVQVILLLIGRYFARSGRDLEYLGRPDAGLNEQDLSSLASDEEYQEILRAARFEKGVPEALDYLEKRHLLFRAGAGRCFLSSAGLYFLQELVREFEQG
;
A
#
# COMPACT_ATOMS: atom_id res chain seq x y z
N MET A 1 -19.77 25.95 14.96
CA MET A 1 -19.31 24.72 15.63
C MET A 1 -17.88 24.51 15.19
N SER A 2 -17.01 24.03 16.07
CA SER A 2 -15.63 23.74 15.67
C SER A 2 -15.61 22.42 14.88
N GLU A 3 -14.74 22.29 13.88
CA GLU A 3 -14.56 21.05 13.10
C GLU A 3 -14.31 19.82 14.01
N PHE A 4 -13.74 20.07 15.19
CA PHE A 4 -13.53 19.07 16.26
C PHE A 4 -14.84 18.47 16.82
N GLU A 5 -15.94 19.23 16.83
CA GLU A 5 -17.25 18.76 17.33
C GLU A 5 -18.01 17.91 16.31
N GLU A 6 -17.60 17.95 15.03
CA GLU A 6 -18.24 17.22 13.93
C GLU A 6 -17.68 15.80 13.75
N ILE A 7 -16.50 15.54 14.32
CA ILE A 7 -15.81 14.26 14.20
C ILE A 7 -15.98 13.46 15.48
N LEU A 8 -16.59 12.27 15.38
CA LEU A 8 -16.71 11.37 16.51
C LEU A 8 -15.33 10.84 16.93
N PRO A 9 -15.00 10.79 18.24
CA PRO A 9 -13.72 10.25 18.72
C PRO A 9 -13.41 8.84 18.21
N ALA A 10 -14.44 8.02 18.04
CA ALA A 10 -14.32 6.66 17.49
C ALA A 10 -13.77 6.65 16.05
N HIS A 11 -14.06 7.69 15.26
CA HIS A 11 -13.54 7.81 13.91
C HIS A 11 -12.05 8.19 13.90
N SER A 12 -11.66 9.18 14.70
CA SER A 12 -10.24 9.53 14.84
C SER A 12 -9.43 8.35 15.37
N ALA A 13 -9.97 7.60 16.33
CA ALA A 13 -9.36 6.37 16.81
C ALA A 13 -9.24 5.28 15.74
N ALA A 14 -10.21 5.17 14.82
CA ALA A 14 -10.14 4.21 13.72
C ALA A 14 -9.02 4.56 12.73
N ILE A 15 -8.92 5.83 12.32
CA ILE A 15 -7.85 6.32 11.44
C ILE A 15 -6.48 6.12 12.11
N TYR A 16 -6.37 6.51 13.39
CA TYR A 16 -5.14 6.34 14.16
C TYR A 16 -4.68 4.88 14.19
N ARG A 17 -5.59 3.93 14.43
CA ARG A 17 -5.25 2.49 14.41
C ARG A 17 -4.75 2.00 13.05
N GLU A 18 -5.32 2.47 11.95
CA GLU A 18 -4.83 2.08 10.62
C GLU A 18 -3.39 2.55 10.41
N PHE A 19 -3.08 3.81 10.71
CA PHE A 19 -1.72 4.33 10.55
C PHE A 19 -0.71 3.69 11.51
N GLN A 20 -1.09 3.42 12.77
CA GLN A 20 -0.25 2.69 13.71
C GLN A 20 0.03 1.25 13.28
N ALA A 21 -0.83 0.66 12.44
CA ALA A 21 -0.59 -0.62 11.80
C ALA A 21 0.29 -0.52 10.53
N GLY A 22 0.83 0.66 10.22
CA GLY A 22 1.64 0.94 9.03
C GLY A 22 0.84 0.95 7.73
N ARG A 23 -0.49 1.12 7.81
CA ARG A 23 -1.36 1.09 6.63
C ARG A 23 -1.48 2.45 5.98
N VAL A 24 -1.61 2.43 4.66
CA VAL A 24 -2.18 3.55 3.93
C VAL A 24 -3.71 3.52 3.98
N ILE A 25 -4.34 4.68 3.89
CA ILE A 25 -5.79 4.80 3.76
C ILE A 25 -6.12 5.18 2.31
N VAL A 26 -6.47 4.18 1.51
CA VAL A 26 -6.86 4.31 0.09
C VAL A 26 -8.34 4.69 -0.06
N ARG A 27 -8.68 5.32 -1.19
CA ARG A 27 -10.06 5.70 -1.54
C ARG A 27 -11.01 4.51 -1.62
N ASP A 28 -10.57 3.42 -2.25
CA ASP A 28 -11.38 2.23 -2.48
C ASP A 28 -10.73 1.00 -1.84
N VAL A 29 -11.51 0.24 -1.07
CA VAL A 29 -11.10 -1.01 -0.42
C VAL A 29 -11.84 -2.19 -1.04
N TRP A 30 -11.19 -3.34 -1.10
CA TRP A 30 -11.78 -4.56 -1.63
C TRP A 30 -12.73 -5.21 -0.63
N ASP A 31 -14.01 -5.42 -1.02
CA ASP A 31 -14.99 -6.19 -0.28
C ASP A 31 -15.01 -7.62 -0.82
N SER A 32 -14.33 -8.55 -0.11
CA SER A 32 -14.22 -9.95 -0.53
C SER A 32 -15.56 -10.70 -0.56
N ASN A 33 -16.54 -10.29 0.26
CA ASN A 33 -17.85 -10.94 0.28
C ASN A 33 -18.68 -10.58 -0.97
N ARG A 34 -18.51 -9.35 -1.47
CA ARG A 34 -19.22 -8.84 -2.65
C ARG A 34 -18.41 -8.93 -3.93
N SER A 35 -17.10 -9.21 -3.82
CA SER A 35 -16.16 -9.22 -4.93
C SER A 35 -16.17 -7.89 -5.71
N GLU A 36 -16.16 -6.77 -4.98
CA GLU A 36 -16.17 -5.43 -5.58
C GLU A 36 -15.30 -4.44 -4.78
N LEU A 37 -14.83 -3.38 -5.45
CA LEU A 37 -14.20 -2.23 -4.80
C LEU A 37 -15.28 -1.31 -4.23
N ARG A 38 -15.10 -0.86 -3.00
CA ARG A 38 -16.04 0.03 -2.31
C ARG A 38 -15.33 1.23 -1.71
N ALA A 39 -16.01 2.37 -1.72
CA ALA A 39 -15.50 3.58 -1.09
C ALA A 39 -15.17 3.34 0.39
N ASN A 40 -13.98 3.77 0.79
CA ASN A 40 -13.47 3.69 2.14
C ASN A 40 -14.00 4.87 2.98
N PRO A 41 -14.82 4.62 4.02
CA PRO A 41 -15.35 5.70 4.85
C PRO A 41 -14.25 6.51 5.55
N LEU A 42 -13.11 5.89 5.89
CA LEU A 42 -12.00 6.58 6.55
C LEU A 42 -11.30 7.55 5.59
N TYR A 43 -11.17 7.19 4.31
CA TYR A 43 -10.65 8.09 3.29
C TYR A 43 -11.55 9.31 3.13
N ASN A 44 -12.87 9.09 3.01
CA ASN A 44 -13.83 10.19 2.85
C ASN A 44 -13.80 11.13 4.06
N LEU A 45 -13.68 10.57 5.27
CA LEU A 45 -13.57 11.37 6.48
C LEU A 45 -12.29 12.21 6.51
N LEU A 46 -11.13 11.61 6.17
CA LEU A 46 -9.86 12.34 6.06
C LEU A 46 -9.94 13.45 5.02
N TYR A 47 -10.51 13.17 3.85
CA TYR A 47 -10.64 14.12 2.76
C TYR A 47 -11.56 15.29 3.14
N ASN A 48 -12.70 15.01 3.77
CA ASN A 48 -13.67 16.02 4.16
C ASN A 48 -13.22 16.91 5.33
N HIS A 49 -12.32 16.40 6.18
CA HIS A 49 -11.83 17.10 7.37
C HIS A 49 -10.29 17.20 7.39
N LEU A 50 -9.70 17.45 6.22
CA LEU A 50 -8.25 17.36 6.04
C LEU A 50 -7.47 18.35 6.92
N SER A 51 -7.99 19.56 7.13
CA SER A 51 -7.40 20.55 8.04
C SER A 51 -7.29 20.02 9.45
N HIS A 52 -8.39 19.47 9.98
CA HIS A 52 -8.42 18.89 11.32
C HIS A 52 -7.38 17.78 11.47
N PHE A 53 -7.36 16.80 10.55
CA PHE A 53 -6.46 15.67 10.70
C PHE A 53 -4.99 16.02 10.47
N ARG A 54 -4.67 16.98 9.59
CA ARG A 54 -3.31 17.49 9.47
C ARG A 54 -2.83 18.09 10.79
N THR A 55 -3.62 18.98 11.40
CA THR A 55 -3.28 19.53 12.71
C THR A 55 -3.20 18.45 13.78
N PHE A 56 -4.11 17.47 13.78
CA PHE A 56 -4.08 16.37 14.75
C PHE A 56 -2.78 15.56 14.67
N TYR A 57 -2.37 15.12 13.48
CA TYR A 57 -1.14 14.35 13.32
C TYR A 57 0.12 15.18 13.51
N GLU A 58 0.10 16.46 13.15
CA GLU A 58 1.20 17.39 13.43
C GLU A 58 1.48 17.47 14.95
N HIS A 59 0.43 17.53 15.77
CA HIS A 59 0.57 17.49 17.24
C HIS A 59 1.02 16.13 17.79
N LEU A 60 0.95 15.07 16.99
CA LEU A 60 1.49 13.75 17.29
C LEU A 60 2.92 13.56 16.75
N GLY A 61 3.50 14.56 16.10
CA GLY A 61 4.84 14.49 15.53
C GLY A 61 4.92 13.85 14.13
N SER A 62 3.81 13.76 13.41
CA SER A 62 3.77 13.21 12.05
C SER A 62 3.12 14.17 11.05
N GLU A 63 3.57 14.13 9.80
CA GLU A 63 2.90 14.77 8.67
C GLU A 63 1.86 13.82 8.07
N LEU A 64 0.58 14.24 8.04
CA LEU A 64 -0.44 13.56 7.25
C LEU A 64 -0.34 13.98 5.78
N VAL A 65 0.18 13.06 4.95
CA VAL A 65 0.36 13.29 3.53
C VAL A 65 -0.87 12.78 2.77
N PHE A 66 -1.38 13.61 1.86
CA PHE A 66 -2.41 13.23 0.89
C PHE A 66 -1.77 13.12 -0.48
N ASN A 67 -1.82 11.92 -1.08
CA ASN A 67 -1.44 11.73 -2.47
C ASN A 67 -2.70 11.83 -3.36
N GLU A 68 -2.84 12.95 -4.06
CA GLU A 68 -3.99 13.20 -4.94
C GLU A 68 -4.04 12.24 -6.13
N THR A 69 -2.89 11.97 -6.75
CA THR A 69 -2.78 11.12 -7.95
C THR A 69 -3.16 9.67 -7.66
N GLY A 70 -2.61 9.08 -6.59
CA GLY A 70 -2.92 7.72 -6.15
C GLY A 70 -4.18 7.60 -5.29
N ALA A 71 -4.79 8.74 -4.90
CA ALA A 71 -5.95 8.82 -4.03
C ALA A 71 -5.81 8.01 -2.72
N PHE A 72 -4.79 8.34 -1.92
CA PHE A 72 -4.57 7.73 -0.61
C PHE A 72 -3.89 8.67 0.38
N PHE A 73 -3.97 8.32 1.66
CA PHE A 73 -3.29 9.01 2.76
C PHE A 73 -2.26 8.10 3.43
N PHE A 74 -1.17 8.70 3.92
CA PHE A 74 -0.18 8.03 4.76
C PHE A 74 0.41 9.03 5.75
N LEU A 75 1.07 8.52 6.80
CA LEU A 75 1.85 9.35 7.71
C LEU A 75 3.31 9.31 7.31
N LYS A 76 3.95 10.47 7.35
CA LYS A 76 5.40 10.62 7.31
C LYS A 76 5.85 11.12 8.68
N GLU A 77 6.82 10.45 9.29
CA GLU A 77 7.34 10.88 10.58
C GLU A 77 8.31 12.05 10.44
N SER A 78 8.34 12.91 11.47
CA SER A 78 9.10 14.16 11.46
C SER A 78 10.46 14.04 12.16
N SER A 79 10.72 12.92 12.82
CA SER A 79 11.85 12.64 13.71
C SER A 79 12.97 11.86 12.99
N GLU A 80 14.23 12.27 13.19
CA GLU A 80 15.40 11.59 12.61
C GLU A 80 15.72 10.25 13.30
N GLU A 81 15.21 10.01 14.52
CA GLU A 81 15.51 8.81 15.34
C GLU A 81 14.69 7.56 14.95
N GLU A 82 13.53 7.71 14.33
CA GLU A 82 12.67 6.61 13.83
C GLU A 82 12.99 6.23 12.36
N ASN A 83 13.93 6.96 11.74
CA ASN A 83 14.21 6.88 10.30
C ASN A 83 14.66 5.49 9.83
N GLU A 84 15.41 4.73 10.65
CA GLU A 84 15.95 3.43 10.25
C GLU A 84 14.86 2.36 10.02
N GLU A 85 13.83 2.31 10.87
CA GLU A 85 12.73 1.33 10.71
C GLU A 85 11.83 1.70 9.53
N HIS A 86 11.59 3.00 9.30
CA HIS A 86 10.84 3.47 8.14
C HIS A 86 11.57 3.24 6.83
N ASP A 87 12.88 3.49 6.81
CA ASP A 87 13.73 3.20 5.66
C ASP A 87 13.72 1.69 5.34
N GLU A 88 13.80 0.83 6.37
CA GLU A 88 13.68 -0.62 6.18
C GLU A 88 12.30 -1.01 5.64
N ASN A 89 11.22 -0.45 6.19
CA ASN A 89 9.86 -0.75 5.74
C ASN A 89 9.61 -0.28 4.30
N ALA A 90 10.07 0.92 3.96
CA ALA A 90 10.00 1.47 2.60
C ALA A 90 10.79 0.62 1.63
N PHE A 91 12.04 0.29 1.95
CA PHE A 91 12.89 -0.60 1.16
C PHE A 91 12.20 -1.94 0.89
N ARG A 92 11.61 -2.56 1.92
CA ARG A 92 10.88 -3.83 1.78
C ARG A 92 9.69 -3.71 0.85
N VAL A 93 8.88 -2.65 0.96
CA VAL A 93 7.78 -2.39 0.02
C VAL A 93 8.30 -2.26 -1.41
N GLN A 94 9.35 -1.46 -1.62
CA GLN A 94 9.93 -1.20 -2.94
C GLN A 94 10.44 -2.48 -3.59
N VAL A 95 11.17 -3.32 -2.86
CA VAL A 95 11.67 -4.61 -3.35
C VAL A 95 10.52 -5.48 -3.85
N ILE A 96 9.45 -5.63 -3.07
CA ILE A 96 8.31 -6.48 -3.46
C ILE A 96 7.62 -5.93 -4.71
N LEU A 97 7.34 -4.62 -4.75
CA LEU A 97 6.69 -3.97 -5.88
C LEU A 97 7.53 -4.11 -7.15
N LEU A 98 8.85 -3.91 -7.08
CA LEU A 98 9.76 -4.07 -8.21
C LEU A 98 9.76 -5.50 -8.77
N LEU A 99 9.76 -6.52 -7.92
CA LEU A 99 9.70 -7.91 -8.37
C LEU A 99 8.38 -8.22 -9.08
N ILE A 100 7.25 -7.77 -8.51
CA ILE A 100 5.92 -7.90 -9.13
C ILE A 100 5.89 -7.17 -10.48
N GLY A 101 6.33 -5.91 -10.52
CA GLY A 101 6.35 -5.09 -11.73
C GLY A 101 7.25 -5.68 -12.82
N ARG A 102 8.47 -6.08 -12.48
CA ARG A 102 9.42 -6.72 -13.40
C ARG A 102 8.83 -8.01 -14.00
N TYR A 103 8.25 -8.86 -13.16
CA TYR A 103 7.59 -10.09 -13.63
C TYR A 103 6.45 -9.76 -14.60
N PHE A 104 5.57 -8.85 -14.21
CA PHE A 104 4.38 -8.51 -14.99
C PHE A 104 4.74 -7.88 -16.34
N ALA A 105 5.69 -6.95 -16.36
CA ALA A 105 6.22 -6.33 -17.58
C ALA A 105 6.90 -7.36 -18.51
N ARG A 106 7.71 -8.28 -17.96
CA ARG A 106 8.36 -9.35 -18.76
C ARG A 106 7.37 -10.31 -19.41
N SER A 107 6.16 -10.44 -18.85
CA SER A 107 5.08 -11.21 -19.46
C SER A 107 4.33 -10.46 -20.58
N GLY A 108 4.77 -9.24 -20.92
CA GLY A 108 4.17 -8.41 -21.98
C GLY A 108 2.85 -7.76 -21.60
N ARG A 109 2.50 -7.74 -20.31
CA ARG A 109 1.27 -7.13 -19.78
C ARG A 109 1.55 -5.71 -19.31
N ASP A 110 0.55 -4.85 -19.47
CA ASP A 110 0.58 -3.47 -18.98
C ASP A 110 0.50 -3.43 -17.45
N LEU A 111 1.40 -2.70 -16.79
CA LEU A 111 1.43 -2.56 -15.34
C LEU A 111 0.10 -2.02 -14.76
N GLU A 112 -0.67 -1.24 -15.52
CA GLU A 112 -1.99 -0.77 -15.07
C GLU A 112 -2.94 -1.92 -14.72
N TYR A 113 -2.77 -3.09 -15.33
CA TYR A 113 -3.59 -4.27 -15.02
C TYR A 113 -3.30 -4.86 -13.65
N LEU A 114 -2.15 -4.56 -13.03
CA LEU A 114 -1.88 -4.97 -11.65
C LEU A 114 -2.86 -4.33 -10.65
N GLY A 115 -3.45 -3.18 -10.97
CA GLY A 115 -4.46 -2.53 -10.12
C GLY A 115 -5.88 -3.09 -10.27
N ARG A 116 -6.09 -4.10 -11.12
CA ARG A 116 -7.42 -4.58 -11.49
C ARG A 116 -7.75 -5.93 -10.84
N PRO A 117 -8.91 -6.09 -10.17
CA PRO A 117 -9.30 -7.37 -9.56
C PRO A 117 -9.44 -8.53 -10.55
N ASP A 118 -9.77 -8.23 -11.81
CA ASP A 118 -9.98 -9.21 -12.88
C ASP A 118 -8.70 -9.56 -13.65
N ALA A 119 -7.67 -8.71 -13.59
CA ALA A 119 -6.48 -8.78 -14.43
C ALA A 119 -5.12 -8.74 -13.68
N GLY A 120 -5.14 -8.61 -12.35
CA GLY A 120 -3.95 -8.68 -11.51
C GLY A 120 -3.28 -10.06 -11.51
N LEU A 121 -2.52 -10.36 -10.45
CA LEU A 121 -1.80 -11.63 -10.32
C LEU A 121 -2.78 -12.78 -10.08
N ASN A 122 -2.66 -13.83 -10.89
CA ASN A 122 -3.38 -15.09 -10.73
C ASN A 122 -2.46 -16.20 -10.16
N GLU A 123 -3.01 -17.40 -9.96
CA GLU A 123 -2.30 -18.52 -9.33
C GLU A 123 -1.04 -18.96 -10.10
N GLN A 124 -1.08 -18.89 -11.44
CA GLN A 124 0.08 -19.18 -12.28
C GLN A 124 1.15 -18.11 -12.12
N ASP A 125 0.76 -16.84 -12.02
CA ASP A 125 1.67 -15.73 -11.75
C ASP A 125 2.38 -15.91 -10.41
N LEU A 126 1.60 -16.23 -9.36
CA LEU A 126 2.11 -16.45 -8.01
C LEU A 126 3.08 -17.64 -7.95
N SER A 127 2.74 -18.73 -8.64
CA SER A 127 3.60 -19.91 -8.74
C SER A 127 4.90 -19.61 -9.49
N SER A 128 4.82 -18.83 -10.59
CA SER A 128 5.99 -18.41 -11.37
C SER A 128 6.93 -17.54 -10.54
N LEU A 129 6.40 -16.53 -9.85
CA LEU A 129 7.15 -15.67 -8.92
C LEU A 129 7.82 -16.49 -7.81
N ALA A 130 7.12 -17.47 -7.24
CA ALA A 130 7.65 -18.31 -6.17
C ALA A 130 8.72 -19.31 -6.63
N SER A 131 8.72 -19.68 -7.91
CA SER A 131 9.69 -20.61 -8.50
C SER A 131 10.96 -19.95 -9.04
N ASP A 132 10.97 -18.62 -9.16
CA ASP A 132 12.13 -17.88 -9.68
C ASP A 132 13.20 -17.73 -8.58
N GLU A 133 14.33 -18.41 -8.76
CA GLU A 133 15.44 -18.44 -7.78
C GLU A 133 16.04 -17.05 -7.54
N GLU A 134 16.18 -16.21 -8.59
CA GLU A 134 16.69 -14.84 -8.46
C GLU A 134 15.77 -14.01 -7.56
N TYR A 135 14.45 -14.16 -7.74
CA TYR A 135 13.48 -13.44 -6.92
C TYR A 135 13.47 -13.94 -5.47
N GLN A 136 13.67 -15.25 -5.24
CA GLN A 136 13.80 -15.78 -3.88
C GLN A 136 15.05 -15.24 -3.17
N GLU A 137 16.18 -15.11 -3.86
CA GLU A 137 17.41 -14.54 -3.28
C GLU A 137 17.23 -13.07 -2.91
N ILE A 138 16.61 -12.27 -3.80
CA ILE A 138 16.32 -10.86 -3.54
C ILE A 138 15.38 -10.71 -2.33
N LEU A 139 14.33 -11.54 -2.25
CA LEU A 139 13.39 -11.52 -1.13
C LEU A 139 14.06 -11.87 0.20
N ARG A 140 14.96 -12.85 0.23
CA ARG A 140 15.74 -13.18 1.42
C ARG A 140 16.65 -12.03 1.86
N ALA A 141 17.31 -11.36 0.91
CA ALA A 141 18.12 -10.18 1.20
C ALA A 141 17.27 -9.05 1.83
N ALA A 142 15.99 -8.96 1.45
CA ALA A 142 15.00 -8.05 2.04
C ALA A 142 14.26 -8.62 3.28
N ARG A 143 14.80 -9.67 3.92
CA ARG A 143 14.26 -10.32 5.14
C ARG A 143 12.86 -10.94 4.97
N PHE A 144 12.57 -11.46 3.78
CA PHE A 144 11.39 -12.30 3.51
C PHE A 144 11.82 -13.77 3.39
N GLU A 145 12.06 -14.40 4.54
CA GLU A 145 12.57 -15.79 4.63
C GLU A 145 11.61 -16.82 4.02
N LYS A 146 10.29 -16.53 4.06
CA LYS A 146 9.27 -17.40 3.48
C LYS A 146 8.92 -17.02 2.04
N GLY A 147 9.69 -16.12 1.42
CA GLY A 147 9.58 -15.75 0.01
C GLY A 147 8.29 -15.02 -0.33
N VAL A 148 7.76 -15.30 -1.53
CA VAL A 148 6.63 -14.57 -2.13
C VAL A 148 5.37 -14.53 -1.24
N PRO A 149 4.93 -15.62 -0.58
CA PRO A 149 3.76 -15.56 0.30
C PRO A 149 3.88 -14.51 1.41
N GLU A 150 5.02 -14.43 2.09
CA GLU A 150 5.25 -13.47 3.17
C GLU A 150 5.38 -12.04 2.64
N ALA A 151 6.01 -11.87 1.48
CA ALA A 151 6.07 -10.59 0.79
C ALA A 151 4.68 -10.04 0.43
N LEU A 152 3.79 -10.89 -0.08
CA LEU A 152 2.42 -10.49 -0.42
C LEU A 152 1.59 -10.18 0.84
N ASP A 153 1.74 -10.97 1.90
CA ASP A 153 1.10 -10.70 3.20
C ASP A 153 1.58 -9.35 3.78
N TYR A 154 2.84 -9.00 3.55
CA TYR A 154 3.42 -7.75 4.01
C TYR A 154 2.82 -6.53 3.29
N LEU A 155 2.59 -6.62 1.98
CA LEU A 155 1.86 -5.58 1.21
C LEU A 155 0.39 -5.51 1.60
N GLU A 156 -0.26 -6.66 1.77
CA GLU A 156 -1.69 -6.74 2.14
C GLU A 156 -1.94 -6.09 3.51
N LYS A 157 -1.09 -6.40 4.50
CA LYS A 157 -1.19 -5.81 5.85
C LYS A 157 -1.10 -4.28 5.86
N ARG A 158 -0.51 -3.68 4.82
CA ARG A 158 -0.32 -2.23 4.65
C ARG A 158 -1.34 -1.58 3.70
N HIS A 159 -2.31 -2.35 3.19
CA HIS A 159 -3.26 -1.91 2.15
C HIS A 159 -2.61 -1.47 0.83
N LEU A 160 -1.48 -2.07 0.48
CA LEU A 160 -0.84 -1.90 -0.84
C LEU A 160 -1.29 -2.96 -1.84
N LEU A 161 -1.89 -4.05 -1.36
CA LEU A 161 -2.37 -5.17 -2.15
C LEU A 161 -3.67 -5.72 -1.54
N PHE A 162 -4.56 -6.21 -2.39
CA PHE A 162 -5.79 -6.87 -2.01
C PHE A 162 -5.86 -8.28 -2.59
N ARG A 163 -6.43 -9.22 -1.83
CA ARG A 163 -6.72 -10.58 -2.30
C ARG A 163 -8.16 -10.69 -2.81
N ALA A 164 -8.30 -10.99 -4.10
CA ALA A 164 -9.59 -11.26 -4.77
C ALA A 164 -10.00 -12.74 -4.70
N GLY A 165 -9.24 -13.58 -4.00
CA GLY A 165 -9.48 -15.01 -3.81
C GLY A 165 -8.20 -15.75 -3.42
N ALA A 166 -8.30 -17.08 -3.24
CA ALA A 166 -7.18 -17.91 -2.75
C ALA A 166 -5.92 -17.86 -3.62
N GLY A 167 -6.07 -17.63 -4.93
CA GLY A 167 -4.97 -17.53 -5.90
C GLY A 167 -5.03 -16.26 -6.74
N ARG A 168 -5.65 -15.19 -6.24
CA ARG A 168 -5.74 -13.93 -6.98
C ARG A 168 -5.49 -12.72 -6.11
N CYS A 169 -4.60 -11.84 -6.52
CA CYS A 169 -4.38 -10.56 -5.88
C CYS A 169 -4.10 -9.45 -6.89
N PHE A 170 -4.30 -8.21 -6.45
CA PHE A 170 -4.09 -7.02 -7.25
C PHE A 170 -3.63 -5.88 -6.32
N LEU A 171 -2.88 -4.93 -6.87
CA LEU A 171 -2.41 -3.77 -6.12
C LEU A 171 -3.58 -2.82 -5.81
N SER A 172 -3.55 -2.21 -4.63
CA SER A 172 -4.42 -1.07 -4.35
C SER A 172 -4.01 0.14 -5.19
N SER A 173 -4.78 1.22 -5.16
CA SER A 173 -4.40 2.47 -5.85
C SER A 173 -3.05 3.00 -5.35
N ALA A 174 -2.76 2.87 -4.05
CA ALA A 174 -1.48 3.22 -3.48
C ALA A 174 -0.35 2.29 -3.92
N GLY A 175 -0.57 0.96 -3.91
CA GLY A 175 0.44 0.00 -4.36
C GLY A 175 0.81 0.19 -5.83
N LEU A 176 -0.19 0.44 -6.68
CA LEU A 176 0.05 0.73 -8.09
C LEU A 176 0.78 2.07 -8.28
N TYR A 177 0.39 3.11 -7.54
CA TYR A 177 1.07 4.40 -7.58
C TYR A 177 2.55 4.26 -7.20
N PHE A 178 2.86 3.62 -6.08
CA PHE A 178 4.26 3.42 -5.67
C PHE A 178 5.05 2.60 -6.68
N LEU A 179 4.44 1.58 -7.29
CA LEU A 179 5.09 0.84 -8.37
C LEU A 179 5.42 1.74 -9.57
N GLN A 180 4.48 2.58 -9.99
CA GLN A 180 4.68 3.50 -11.11
C GLN A 180 5.77 4.53 -10.83
N GLU A 181 5.83 5.07 -9.61
CA GLU A 181 6.90 5.98 -9.20
C GLU A 181 8.27 5.29 -9.23
N LEU A 182 8.36 4.06 -8.72
CA LEU A 182 9.60 3.29 -8.79
C LEU A 182 10.05 3.09 -10.24
N VAL A 183 9.14 2.68 -11.13
CA VAL A 183 9.47 2.51 -12.56
C VAL A 183 9.97 3.83 -13.18
N ARG A 184 9.33 4.96 -12.86
CA ARG A 184 9.75 6.28 -13.35
C ARG A 184 11.15 6.67 -12.86
N GLU A 185 11.45 6.40 -11.59
CA GLU A 185 12.78 6.66 -11.01
C GLU A 185 13.86 5.80 -11.69
N PHE A 186 13.58 4.53 -11.95
CA PHE A 186 14.50 3.63 -12.66
C PHE A 186 14.70 3.97 -14.15
N GLU A 187 13.71 4.56 -14.82
CA GLU A 187 13.84 5.01 -16.22
C GLU A 187 14.64 6.31 -16.38
N GLN A 188 14.77 7.09 -15.30
CA GLN A 188 15.47 8.39 -15.29
C GLN A 188 16.91 8.30 -14.75
N GLY A 189 17.28 7.19 -14.10
CA GLY A 189 18.64 6.90 -13.62
C GLY A 189 19.48 6.12 -14.62
#